data_AF-A0A968ISG4-F1
#
_entry.id   AF-A0A968ISG4-F1
#
_cell.length_a   1.000
_cell.length_b   1.000
_cell.length_c   1.000
_cell.angle_alpha   90.00
_cell.angle_beta   90.00
_cell.angle_gamma   90.00
#
_symmetry.space_group_name_H-M   'P 1'
#
loop_
_entity.id
_entity.type
_entity.pdbx_description
1 polymer ?
#
loop_
_entity_poly.entity_id
_entity_poly.type
_entity_poly.pdbx_seq_one_letter_code
_entity_poly.pdbx_strand_id
1 'polypeptide(L)'
;MFFVQTIVVTVLLLLIGDFLSTFFYHVPEHVFGKFHTLVHHGKNRSFIHYAVLSHNPLVILDGFLGALPYFIFVPYAWKISPTGTILALILGEFHVIWRHASIINWQTPKAIAFCCQLLFITTPERHLQHHQNAQLAYGDIFTFYHVPAIAWMQFLLNLKQKYRQISNR
;
A
#
# COMPACT_ATOMS: atom_id res chain seq x y z
N MET A 1 -12.93 -27.04 9.41
CA MET A 1 -12.83 -25.79 10.21
C MET A 1 -11.49 -25.10 10.03
N PHE A 2 -10.36 -25.80 10.22
CA PHE A 2 -9.01 -25.26 10.05
C PHE A 2 -8.77 -24.54 8.70
N PHE A 3 -9.06 -25.19 7.57
CA PHE A 3 -8.88 -24.58 6.24
C PHE A 3 -9.69 -23.29 6.04
N VAL A 4 -10.94 -23.27 6.51
CA VAL A 4 -11.80 -22.08 6.41
C VAL A 4 -11.25 -20.96 7.27
N GLN A 5 -10.83 -21.25 8.51
CA GLN A 5 -10.20 -20.25 9.39
C GLN A 5 -8.92 -19.68 8.78
N THR A 6 -8.08 -20.52 8.18
CA THR A 6 -6.88 -20.08 7.45
C THR A 6 -7.22 -19.09 6.35
N ILE A 7 -8.13 -19.45 5.43
CA ILE A 7 -8.51 -18.59 4.30
C ILE A 7 -9.13 -17.28 4.81
N VAL A 8 -10.07 -17.37 5.75
CA VAL A 8 -10.77 -16.20 6.29
C VAL A 8 -9.80 -15.27 7.00
N VAL A 9 -8.92 -15.77 7.86
CA VAL A 9 -7.92 -14.95 8.55
C VAL A 9 -6.95 -14.32 7.56
N THR A 10 -6.48 -15.07 6.55
CA THR A 10 -5.60 -14.53 5.52
C THR A 10 -6.26 -13.37 4.77
N VAL A 11 -7.47 -13.57 4.26
CA VAL A 11 -8.19 -12.56 3.48
C VAL A 11 -8.53 -11.35 4.35
N LEU A 12 -9.03 -11.54 5.57
CA LEU A 12 -9.36 -10.44 6.47
C LEU A 12 -8.14 -9.61 6.85
N LEU A 13 -7.01 -10.25 7.16
CA LEU A 13 -5.81 -9.52 7.53
C LEU A 13 -5.27 -8.70 6.35
N LEU A 14 -5.29 -9.24 5.13
CA LEU A 14 -4.94 -8.50 3.92
C LEU A 14 -5.90 -7.34 3.66
N LEU A 15 -7.21 -7.56 3.79
CA LEU A 15 -8.22 -6.53 3.56
C LEU A 15 -8.10 -5.36 4.54
N ILE A 16 -7.96 -5.66 5.84
CA ILE A 16 -7.88 -4.66 6.90
C ILE A 16 -6.53 -3.96 6.87
N GLY A 17 -5.44 -4.71 6.66
CA GLY A 17 -4.11 -4.14 6.54
C GLY A 17 -4.02 -3.18 5.35
N ASP A 18 -4.54 -3.57 4.20
CA ASP A 18 -4.56 -2.71 3.01
C ASP A 18 -5.46 -1.48 3.20
N PHE A 19 -6.63 -1.65 3.81
CA PHE A 19 -7.49 -0.52 4.17
C PHE A 19 -6.75 0.49 5.06
N LEU A 20 -6.15 0.01 6.16
CA LEU A 20 -5.48 0.89 7.10
C LEU A 20 -4.24 1.54 6.47
N SER A 21 -3.44 0.79 5.72
CA SER A 21 -2.31 1.33 4.97
C SER A 21 -2.75 2.41 4.00
N THR A 22 -3.77 2.13 3.17
CA THR A 22 -4.24 3.06 2.14
C THR A 22 -4.78 4.36 2.74
N PHE A 23 -5.72 4.26 3.69
CA PHE A 23 -6.48 5.43 4.15
C PHE A 23 -5.81 6.21 5.28
N PHE A 24 -5.04 5.54 6.14
CA PHE A 24 -4.46 6.17 7.33
C PHE A 24 -2.95 6.39 7.23
N TYR A 25 -2.29 5.82 6.24
CA TYR A 25 -0.86 6.02 6.02
C TYR A 25 -0.55 6.56 4.62
N HIS A 26 -0.78 5.78 3.55
CA HIS A 26 -0.42 6.12 2.17
C HIS A 26 -1.04 7.44 1.69
N VAL A 27 -2.38 7.56 1.71
CA VAL A 27 -3.05 8.78 1.23
C VAL A 27 -2.71 10.01 2.09
N PRO A 28 -2.73 9.95 3.44
CA PRO A 28 -2.25 11.05 4.26
C PRO A 28 -0.80 11.44 3.97
N GLU A 29 0.08 10.49 3.68
CA GLU A 29 1.46 10.78 3.28
C GLU A 29 1.52 11.55 1.97
N HIS A 30 0.77 11.16 0.93
CA HIS A 30 0.67 11.94 -0.32
C HIS A 30 0.27 13.39 -0.09
N VAL A 31 -0.59 13.64 0.90
CA VAL A 31 -1.13 14.97 1.14
C VAL A 31 -0.22 15.80 2.04
N PHE A 32 0.30 15.23 3.13
CA PHE A 32 1.03 15.98 4.17
C PHE A 32 2.51 15.64 4.24
N GLY A 33 2.87 14.42 3.86
CA GLY A 33 4.23 13.92 3.84
C GLY A 33 5.07 14.53 2.72
N LYS A 34 6.37 14.55 2.96
CA LYS A 34 7.39 14.95 1.97
C LYS A 34 8.31 13.79 1.62
N PHE A 35 8.26 12.70 2.38
CA PHE A 35 9.28 11.65 2.36
C PHE A 35 8.89 10.52 1.43
N HIS A 36 7.69 9.96 1.52
CA HIS A 36 7.23 8.96 0.57
C HIS A 36 7.02 9.58 -0.82
N THR A 37 6.64 10.85 -0.95
CA THR A 37 6.75 11.51 -2.27
C THR A 37 8.21 11.55 -2.80
N LEU A 38 9.19 11.83 -1.95
CA LEU A 38 10.60 11.92 -2.37
C LEU A 38 11.23 10.55 -2.65
N VAL A 39 10.82 9.52 -1.90
CA VAL A 39 11.39 8.18 -1.92
C VAL A 39 10.62 7.25 -2.85
N HIS A 40 9.29 7.22 -2.76
CA HIS A 40 8.43 6.40 -3.63
C HIS A 40 8.20 7.01 -5.01
N HIS A 41 8.12 8.34 -5.16
CA HIS A 41 8.00 8.99 -6.49
C HIS A 41 9.33 9.56 -7.03
N GLY A 42 10.44 9.38 -6.31
CA GLY A 42 11.75 9.83 -6.74
C GLY A 42 12.25 9.19 -8.05
N LYS A 43 13.19 9.86 -8.73
CA LYS A 43 13.81 9.35 -9.97
C LYS A 43 14.56 8.02 -9.76
N ASN A 44 15.05 7.75 -8.55
CA ASN A 44 15.65 6.48 -8.18
C ASN A 44 14.54 5.51 -7.75
N ARG A 45 13.82 4.98 -8.74
CA ARG A 45 12.52 4.29 -8.63
C ARG A 45 12.57 2.89 -8.00
N SER A 46 13.30 2.69 -6.92
CA SER A 46 13.19 1.44 -6.16
C SER A 46 13.31 1.78 -4.68
N PHE A 47 12.17 1.76 -3.98
CA PHE A 47 12.08 1.97 -2.55
C PHE A 47 13.09 1.11 -1.78
N ILE A 48 13.19 -0.19 -2.11
CA ILE A 48 14.11 -1.14 -1.46
C ILE A 48 15.57 -0.75 -1.71
N HIS A 49 15.95 -0.54 -2.98
CA HIS A 49 17.31 -0.11 -3.33
C HIS A 49 17.68 1.21 -2.64
N TYR A 50 16.80 2.21 -2.63
CA TYR A 50 17.06 3.48 -1.97
C TYR A 50 17.12 3.34 -0.45
N ALA A 51 16.21 2.60 0.18
CA ALA A 51 16.19 2.37 1.63
C ALA A 51 17.46 1.66 2.12
N VAL A 52 17.88 0.61 1.41
CA VAL A 52 19.06 -0.19 1.77
C VAL A 52 20.36 0.55 1.46
N LEU A 53 20.49 1.24 0.31
CA LEU A 53 21.72 1.98 0.00
C LEU A 53 21.87 3.24 0.86
N SER A 54 20.78 3.99 1.07
CA SER A 54 20.87 5.32 1.71
C SER A 54 21.08 5.26 3.22
N HIS A 55 20.86 4.10 3.85
CA HIS A 55 20.88 3.92 5.32
C HIS A 55 20.08 5.00 6.07
N ASN A 56 19.10 5.60 5.39
CA ASN A 56 18.39 6.74 5.93
C ASN A 56 17.29 6.22 6.89
N PRO A 57 17.38 6.51 8.19
CA PRO A 57 16.44 5.99 9.18
C PRO A 57 15.00 6.43 8.90
N LEU A 58 14.80 7.57 8.23
CA LEU A 58 13.46 8.05 7.88
C LEU A 58 12.82 7.19 6.78
N VAL A 59 13.60 6.67 5.84
CA VAL A 59 13.10 5.78 4.78
C VAL A 59 12.71 4.42 5.37
N ILE A 60 13.52 3.92 6.30
CA ILE A 60 13.23 2.67 7.01
C ILE A 60 11.97 2.82 7.85
N LEU A 61 11.82 3.94 8.56
CA LEU A 61 10.64 4.25 9.35
C LEU A 61 9.38 4.35 8.46
N ASP A 62 9.49 5.02 7.30
CA ASP A 62 8.42 5.11 6.32
C ASP A 62 7.97 3.72 5.86
N GLY A 63 8.92 2.86 5.45
CA GLY A 63 8.62 1.48 5.07
C GLY A 63 7.98 0.67 6.21
N PHE A 64 8.44 0.87 7.45
CA PHE A 64 7.85 0.25 8.63
C PHE A 64 6.42 0.74 8.88
N LEU A 65 6.15 2.04 8.77
CA LEU A 65 4.82 2.61 8.96
C LEU A 65 3.82 2.16 7.90
N GLY A 66 4.27 1.90 6.67
CA GLY A 66 3.45 1.26 5.63
C GLY A 66 3.13 -0.20 5.91
N ALA A 67 4.04 -0.94 6.56
CA ALA A 67 3.81 -2.34 6.92
C ALA A 67 3.04 -2.52 8.25
N LEU A 68 3.15 -1.56 9.17
CA LEU A 68 2.54 -1.59 10.50
C LEU A 68 1.03 -1.94 10.50
N PRO A 69 0.19 -1.41 9.58
CA PRO A 69 -1.21 -1.82 9.42
C PRO A 69 -1.47 -3.33 9.40
N TYR A 70 -0.56 -4.11 8.82
CA TYR A 70 -0.67 -5.57 8.72
C TYR A 70 -0.23 -6.29 10.01
N PHE A 71 0.60 -5.65 10.84
CA PHE A 71 1.11 -6.23 12.08
C PHE A 71 0.21 -5.98 13.29
N ILE A 72 -0.56 -4.89 13.32
CA ILE A 72 -1.40 -4.51 14.48
C ILE A 72 -2.37 -5.64 14.88
N PHE A 73 -2.90 -6.38 13.92
CA PHE A 73 -3.87 -7.45 14.17
C PHE A 73 -3.24 -8.83 14.34
N VAL A 74 -1.92 -8.98 14.20
CA VAL A 74 -1.24 -10.28 14.33
C VAL A 74 -1.55 -10.97 15.66
N PRO A 75 -1.49 -10.32 16.85
CA PRO A 75 -1.79 -11.00 18.10
C PRO A 75 -3.23 -11.56 18.18
N TYR A 76 -4.18 -10.94 17.49
CA TYR A 76 -5.58 -11.37 17.44
C TYR A 76 -5.78 -12.45 16.38
N ALA A 77 -5.28 -12.24 15.17
CA ALA A 77 -5.34 -13.18 14.06
C ALA A 77 -4.63 -14.51 14.40
N TRP A 78 -3.51 -14.44 15.12
CA TRP A 78 -2.74 -15.60 15.56
C TRP A 78 -3.52 -16.52 16.49
N LYS A 79 -4.38 -15.96 17.36
CA LYS A 79 -5.25 -16.75 18.25
C LYS A 79 -6.31 -17.53 17.48
N ILE A 80 -6.69 -17.08 16.28
CA ILE A 80 -7.71 -17.71 15.44
C ILE A 80 -7.09 -18.70 14.46
N SER A 81 -6.05 -18.28 13.73
CA SER A 81 -5.29 -19.13 12.81
C SER A 81 -3.86 -18.60 12.62
N PRO A 82 -2.85 -19.22 13.27
CA PRO A 82 -1.45 -18.90 13.04
C PRO A 82 -1.04 -19.06 11.57
N THR A 83 -1.51 -20.14 10.93
CA THR A 83 -1.21 -20.41 9.51
C THR A 83 -1.81 -19.36 8.59
N GLY A 84 -3.06 -18.94 8.83
CA GLY A 84 -3.69 -17.86 8.07
C GLY A 84 -2.97 -16.52 8.24
N THR A 85 -2.51 -16.25 9.46
CA THR A 85 -1.73 -15.04 9.79
C THR A 85 -0.39 -15.03 9.05
N ILE A 86 0.38 -16.12 9.10
CA ILE A 86 1.65 -16.26 8.38
C ILE A 86 1.44 -16.10 6.87
N LEU A 87 0.42 -16.76 6.31
CA LEU A 87 0.10 -16.65 4.89
C LEU A 87 -0.23 -15.23 4.47
N ALA A 88 -1.01 -14.49 5.25
CA ALA A 88 -1.30 -13.09 4.94
C ALA A 88 -0.04 -12.22 4.94
N LEU A 89 0.84 -12.37 5.92
CA LEU A 89 2.08 -11.59 5.97
C LEU A 89 2.98 -11.88 4.78
N ILE A 90 3.15 -13.17 4.43
CA ILE A 90 3.96 -13.59 3.26
C ILE A 90 3.34 -13.07 1.96
N LEU A 91 2.03 -13.23 1.77
CA LEU A 91 1.35 -12.78 0.56
C LEU A 91 1.35 -11.25 0.42
N GLY A 92 1.18 -10.53 1.53
CA GLY A 92 1.29 -9.07 1.56
C GLY A 92 2.67 -8.60 1.14
N GLU A 93 3.73 -9.16 1.74
CA GLU A 93 5.11 -8.80 1.41
C GLU A 93 5.47 -9.15 -0.04
N PHE A 94 5.11 -10.35 -0.50
CA PHE A 94 5.30 -10.72 -1.90
C PHE A 94 4.55 -9.82 -2.86
N HIS A 95 3.35 -9.36 -2.50
CA HIS A 95 2.61 -8.41 -3.30
C HIS A 95 3.32 -7.04 -3.36
N VAL A 96 3.83 -6.56 -2.22
CA VAL A 96 4.59 -5.30 -2.15
C VAL A 96 5.83 -5.34 -3.04
N ILE A 97 6.56 -6.46 -3.08
CA ILE A 97 7.69 -6.64 -3.99
C ILE A 97 7.20 -6.73 -5.44
N TRP A 98 6.20 -7.58 -5.71
CA TRP A 98 5.73 -7.87 -7.05
C TRP A 98 5.20 -6.63 -7.78
N ARG A 99 4.42 -5.77 -7.10
CA ARG A 99 3.86 -4.54 -7.69
C ARG A 99 4.91 -3.52 -8.14
N HIS A 100 6.18 -3.69 -7.75
CA HIS A 100 7.30 -2.87 -8.23
C HIS A 100 8.05 -3.49 -9.42
N ALA A 101 7.67 -4.68 -9.90
CA ALA A 101 8.38 -5.37 -10.98
C ALA A 101 8.38 -4.60 -12.32
N SER A 102 7.37 -3.77 -12.62
CA SER A 102 7.34 -3.00 -13.87
C SER A 102 8.45 -1.95 -13.99
N ILE A 103 9.14 -1.62 -12.89
CA ILE A 103 10.32 -0.74 -12.93
C ILE A 103 11.46 -1.35 -13.76
N ILE A 104 11.55 -2.69 -13.83
CA ILE A 104 12.54 -3.40 -14.65
C ILE A 104 11.98 -3.82 -16.02
N ASN A 105 10.98 -3.11 -16.52
CA ASN A 105 10.24 -3.39 -17.78
C ASN A 105 9.51 -4.74 -17.81
N TRP A 106 9.26 -5.34 -16.64
CA TRP A 106 8.43 -6.54 -16.56
C TRP A 106 6.95 -6.20 -16.78
N GLN A 107 6.23 -7.09 -17.46
CA GLN A 107 4.79 -6.98 -17.73
C GLN A 107 4.05 -8.21 -17.24
N THR A 108 2.88 -7.98 -16.64
CA THR A 108 1.97 -9.02 -16.17
C THR A 108 1.43 -9.81 -17.35
N PRO A 109 1.59 -11.15 -17.37
CA PRO A 109 0.97 -12.00 -18.37
C PRO A 109 -0.55 -11.79 -18.43
N LYS A 110 -1.13 -11.78 -19.64
CA LYS A 110 -2.56 -11.45 -19.85
C LYS A 110 -3.53 -12.27 -19.00
N ALA A 111 -3.25 -13.57 -18.82
CA ALA A 111 -4.07 -14.44 -17.99
C ALA A 111 -4.05 -14.02 -16.51
N ILE A 112 -2.87 -13.66 -15.99
CA ILE A 112 -2.71 -13.18 -14.62
C ILE A 112 -3.39 -11.82 -14.47
N ALA A 113 -3.21 -10.91 -15.44
CA ALA A 113 -3.86 -9.60 -15.42
C ALA A 113 -5.39 -9.72 -15.38
N PHE A 114 -5.96 -10.67 -16.15
CA PHE A 114 -7.39 -10.97 -16.12
C PHE A 114 -7.85 -11.47 -14.74
N CYS A 115 -7.10 -12.41 -14.13
CA CYS A 115 -7.39 -12.88 -12.77
C CYS A 115 -7.31 -11.74 -11.74
N CYS A 116 -6.28 -10.89 -11.83
CA CYS A 116 -6.13 -9.73 -10.96
C CYS A 116 -7.29 -8.74 -11.14
N GLN A 117 -7.79 -8.55 -12.36
CA GLN A 117 -8.95 -7.69 -12.60
C GLN A 117 -10.21 -8.24 -11.93
N LEU A 118 -10.47 -9.55 -12.03
CA LEU A 118 -11.62 -10.20 -11.39
C LEU A 118 -11.53 -10.18 -9.86
N LEU A 119 -10.32 -10.32 -9.31
CA LEU A 119 -10.06 -10.34 -7.88
C LEU A 119 -9.75 -8.94 -7.31
N PHE A 120 -9.86 -7.90 -8.14
CA PHE A 120 -9.52 -6.53 -7.80
C PHE A 120 -8.10 -6.33 -7.24
N ILE A 121 -7.13 -7.11 -7.68
CA ILE A 121 -5.73 -7.03 -7.23
C ILE A 121 -4.98 -5.93 -8.01
N THR A 122 -4.18 -5.13 -7.31
CA THR A 122 -3.31 -4.09 -7.89
C THR A 122 -2.18 -4.75 -8.68
N THR A 123 -2.05 -4.45 -9.97
CA THR A 123 -0.96 -5.00 -10.79
C THR A 123 0.26 -4.06 -10.78
N PRO A 124 1.45 -4.55 -11.15
CA PRO A 124 2.63 -3.71 -11.29
C PRO A 124 2.44 -2.51 -12.23
N GLU A 125 1.65 -2.66 -13.29
CA GLU A 125 1.37 -1.57 -14.24
C GLU A 125 0.49 -0.49 -13.61
N ARG A 126 -0.54 -0.88 -12.84
CA ARG A 126 -1.38 0.08 -12.10
C ARG A 126 -0.58 0.80 -11.02
N HIS A 127 0.28 0.07 -10.31
CA HIS A 127 1.18 0.69 -9.33
C HIS A 127 2.17 1.67 -10.00
N LEU A 128 2.67 1.33 -11.19
CA LEU A 128 3.50 2.24 -11.98
C LEU A 128 2.73 3.48 -12.46
N GLN A 129 1.45 3.35 -12.83
CA GLN A 129 0.59 4.49 -13.16
C GLN A 129 0.45 5.44 -11.96
N HIS A 130 0.28 4.89 -10.75
CA HIS A 130 0.31 5.69 -9.52
C HIS A 130 1.65 6.41 -9.35
N HIS A 131 2.78 5.73 -9.54
CA HIS A 131 4.09 6.40 -9.51
C HIS A 131 4.23 7.55 -10.50
N GLN A 132 3.64 7.42 -11.68
CA GLN A 132 3.64 8.45 -12.73
C GLN A 132 2.66 9.60 -12.44
N ASN A 133 1.54 9.30 -11.78
CA ASN A 133 0.52 10.27 -11.41
C ASN A 133 0.08 10.05 -9.95
N ALA A 134 0.65 10.85 -9.04
CA ALA A 134 0.35 10.82 -7.62
C ALA A 134 -1.11 11.19 -7.27
N GLN A 135 -1.92 11.64 -8.23
CA GLN A 135 -3.37 11.83 -8.01
C GLN A 135 -4.18 10.54 -8.11
N LEU A 136 -3.58 9.45 -8.59
CA LEU A 136 -4.17 8.12 -8.48
C LEU A 136 -3.84 7.58 -7.09
N ALA A 137 -4.79 6.93 -6.43
CA ALA A 137 -4.57 6.32 -5.12
C ALA A 137 -5.14 4.90 -5.09
N TYR A 138 -4.49 3.95 -5.75
CA TYR A 138 -4.91 2.54 -5.64
C TYR A 138 -4.64 2.03 -4.22
N GLY A 139 -5.41 1.04 -3.76
CA GLY A 139 -5.02 0.30 -2.57
C GLY A 139 -3.72 -0.45 -2.81
N ASP A 140 -2.99 -0.72 -1.74
CA ASP A 140 -1.69 -1.34 -1.81
C ASP A 140 -1.76 -2.75 -2.44
N ILE A 141 -2.85 -3.47 -2.13
CA ILE A 141 -3.13 -4.81 -2.63
C ILE A 141 -4.39 -4.82 -3.48
N PHE A 142 -5.43 -4.09 -3.08
CA PHE A 142 -6.75 -4.12 -3.68
C PHE A 142 -7.14 -2.79 -4.34
N THR A 143 -7.51 -2.89 -5.62
CA THR A 143 -7.92 -1.77 -6.45
C THR A 143 -9.30 -1.19 -6.14
N PHE A 144 -10.18 -1.92 -5.44
CA PHE A 144 -11.50 -1.38 -5.11
C PHE A 144 -11.44 -0.23 -4.10
N TYR A 145 -10.32 -0.04 -3.39
CA TYR A 145 -10.09 1.15 -2.56
C TYR A 145 -9.80 2.42 -3.38
N HIS A 146 -9.61 2.31 -4.69
CA HIS A 146 -9.15 3.43 -5.51
C HIS A 146 -10.05 4.68 -5.46
N VAL A 147 -11.34 4.49 -5.76
CA VAL A 147 -12.32 5.57 -5.77
C VAL A 147 -12.46 6.22 -4.38
N PRO A 148 -12.68 5.46 -3.29
CA PRO A 148 -12.76 6.07 -1.96
C PRO A 148 -11.43 6.72 -1.54
N ALA A 149 -10.27 6.18 -1.92
CA ALA A 149 -8.97 6.78 -1.61
C ALA A 149 -8.76 8.11 -2.32
N ILE A 150 -9.20 8.27 -3.57
CA ILE A 150 -9.18 9.58 -4.26
C ILE A 150 -10.07 10.59 -3.54
N ALA A 151 -11.30 10.20 -3.17
CA ALA A 151 -12.21 11.08 -2.44
C ALA A 151 -11.60 11.53 -1.10
N TRP A 152 -10.96 10.61 -0.40
CA TRP A 152 -10.25 10.90 0.84
C TRP A 152 -9.07 11.85 0.64
N MET A 153 -8.26 11.64 -0.40
CA MET A 153 -7.15 12.51 -0.76
C MET A 153 -7.64 13.95 -1.04
N GLN A 154 -8.71 14.09 -1.83
CA GLN A 154 -9.31 15.40 -2.13
C GLN A 154 -9.82 16.10 -0.87
N PHE A 155 -10.47 15.36 0.03
CA PHE A 155 -10.91 15.88 1.32
C PHE A 155 -9.73 16.42 2.16
N LEU A 156 -8.65 15.65 2.27
CA LEU A 156 -7.46 16.05 3.03
C LEU A 156 -6.74 17.25 2.39
N LEU A 157 -6.66 17.32 1.05
CA LEU A 157 -6.12 18.48 0.34
C LEU A 157 -6.91 19.75 0.64
N ASN A 158 -8.25 19.65 0.65
CA ASN A 158 -9.13 20.76 1.01
C ASN A 158 -8.90 21.22 2.46
N LEU A 159 -8.74 20.28 3.40
CA LEU A 159 -8.39 20.61 4.79
C LEU A 159 -7.04 21.33 4.86
N LYS A 160 -6.01 20.79 4.22
CA LYS A 160 -4.66 21.39 4.17
C LYS A 160 -4.70 22.84 3.66
N GLN A 161 -5.48 23.10 2.61
CA GLN A 161 -5.65 24.44 2.04
C GLN A 161 -6.35 25.38 3.03
N LYS A 162 -7.44 24.95 3.67
CA LYS A 162 -8.15 25.74 4.68
C LYS A 162 -7.24 26.13 5.86
N TYR A 163 -6.46 25.17 6.39
CA TYR A 163 -5.51 25.45 7.47
C TYR A 163 -4.44 26.47 7.07
N ARG A 164 -3.90 26.37 5.84
CA ARG A 164 -2.94 27.36 5.33
C ARG A 164 -3.54 28.76 5.20
N GLN A 165 -4.79 28.87 4.75
CA GLN A 165 -5.47 30.16 4.65
C GLN A 165 -5.72 30.80 6.02
N ILE A 166 -6.05 30.01 7.04
CA ILE A 166 -6.22 30.49 8.41
C ILE A 166 -4.88 30.94 8.99
N SER A 167 -3.82 30.16 8.80
CA SER A 167 -2.47 30.48 9.33
C SER A 167 -1.82 31.71 8.69
N ASN A 168 -2.24 32.09 7.49
CA ASN A 168 -1.71 33.26 6.77
C ASN A 168 -2.55 34.53 7.00
N ARG A 169 -3.61 34.47 7.81
CA ARG A 169 -4.39 35.63 8.29
C ARG A 169 -3.93 36.00 9.68
#